data_AF-A0A7X3YB40-F1
#
_entry.id   AF-A0A7X3YB40-F1
#
_cell.length_a   1.000
_cell.length_b   1.000
_cell.length_c   1.000
_cell.angle_alpha   90.00
_cell.angle_beta   90.00
_cell.angle_gamma   90.00
#
_symmetry.space_group_name_H-M   'P 1'
#
loop_
_entity.id
_entity.type
_entity.pdbx_description
1 polymer ?
#
loop_
_entity_poly.entity_id
_entity_poly.type
_entity_poly.pdbx_seq_one_letter_code
_entity_poly.pdbx_strand_id
1 'polypeptide(L)' 'LSLMGSVETVAEKLRLLAGWGLGHVLTLHNFGGLPPEAVERSMRLFAEEALPRALAAGPRCRPCSAR' A
#
# COMPACT_ATOMS: atom_id res chain seq x y z
N LEU A 1 11.79 -2.00 -3.58
CA LEU A 1 10.99 -0.76 -3.50
C LEU A 1 10.57 -0.54 -2.06
N SER A 2 10.83 0.61 -1.44
CA SER A 2 10.33 0.92 -0.09
C SER A 2 9.04 1.77 -0.17
N LEU A 3 7.99 1.35 0.53
CA LEU A 3 6.71 2.06 0.63
C LEU A 3 6.76 3.13 1.72
N MET A 4 7.55 4.18 1.47
CA MET A 4 7.71 5.33 2.37
C MET A 4 7.52 6.64 1.60
N GLY A 5 6.96 7.65 2.26
CA GLY A 5 6.72 8.98 1.70
C GLY A 5 5.34 9.53 2.05
N SER A 6 4.85 10.46 1.24
CA SER A 6 3.46 10.96 1.33
C SER A 6 2.44 9.89 0.91
N VAL A 7 1.16 10.15 1.17
CA VAL A 7 0.05 9.30 0.71
C VAL A 7 0.11 9.07 -0.80
N GLU A 8 0.36 10.13 -1.57
CA GLU A 8 0.44 10.11 -3.04
C GLU A 8 1.62 9.25 -3.51
N THR A 9 2.77 9.43 -2.86
CA THR A 9 3.98 8.67 -3.18
C THR A 9 3.78 7.18 -2.93
N VAL A 10 3.14 6.82 -1.81
CA VAL A 10 2.86 5.42 -1.48
C VAL A 10 1.81 4.83 -2.42
N ALA A 11 0.76 5.59 -2.76
CA ALA A 11 -0.26 5.15 -3.72
C ALA A 11 0.36 4.85 -5.10
N GLU A 12 1.24 5.71 -5.61
CA GLU A 12 1.91 5.48 -6.89
C GLU A 12 2.82 4.24 -6.84
N LYS A 13 3.56 4.06 -5.75
CA LYS A 13 4.38 2.85 -5.55
C LYS A 13 3.53 1.58 -5.51
N LEU A 14 2.34 1.61 -4.89
CA LEU A 14 1.39 0.50 -4.90
C LEU A 14 0.89 0.20 -6.32
N ARG A 15 0.62 1.23 -7.14
CA ARG A 15 0.26 1.05 -8.55
C ARG A 15 1.38 0.40 -9.36
N LEU A 16 2.62 0.80 -9.12
CA LEU A 16 3.79 0.17 -9.76
C LEU A 16 3.88 -1.32 -9.41
N LEU A 17 3.72 -1.67 -8.12
CA LEU A 17 3.71 -3.08 -7.69
C LEU A 17 2.58 -3.87 -8.35
N ALA A 18 1.37 -3.30 -8.41
CA ALA A 18 0.24 -3.93 -9.09
C ALA A 18 0.50 -4.10 -10.60
N GLY A 19 1.15 -3.12 -11.25
CA GLY A 19 1.58 -3.20 -12.65
C GLY A 19 2.59 -4.31 -12.92
N TRP A 20 3.34 -4.74 -11.89
CA TRP A 20 4.22 -5.91 -11.95
C TRP A 20 3.51 -7.23 -11.67
N GLY A 21 2.19 -7.23 -11.47
CA GLY A 21 1.39 -8.42 -11.19
C GLY A 21 1.33 -8.81 -9.71
N LEU A 22 1.81 -7.97 -8.79
CA LEU A 22 1.73 -8.23 -7.36
C LEU A 22 0.34 -7.87 -6.82
N GLY A 23 -0.45 -8.90 -6.50
CA GLY A 23 -1.81 -8.72 -5.95
C GLY A 23 -1.88 -8.63 -4.43
N HIS A 24 -0.81 -8.98 -3.73
CA HIS A 24 -0.76 -8.99 -2.25
C HIS A 24 0.52 -8.31 -1.77
N VAL A 25 0.36 -7.38 -0.83
CA VAL A 25 1.45 -6.63 -0.20
C VAL A 25 1.27 -6.68 1.31
N LEU A 26 2.33 -7.03 2.02
CA LEU A 26 2.43 -6.93 3.47
C LEU A 26 3.30 -5.72 3.82
N THR A 27 2.86 -4.91 4.78
CA THR A 27 3.57 -3.69 5.21
C THR A 27 3.97 -3.78 6.68
N LEU A 28 5.20 -3.35 6.98
CA LEU A 28 5.69 -3.17 8.33
C LEU A 28 5.66 -1.68 8.66
N HIS A 29 4.75 -1.26 9.54
CA HIS A 29 4.61 0.14 9.97
C HIS A 29 5.37 0.43 11.27
N ASN A 30 5.48 -0.56 12.15
CA ASN A 30 6.23 -0.44 13.40
C ASN A 30 7.68 -0.89 13.17
N PHE A 31 8.54 0.06 12.81
CA PHE A 31 9.97 -0.18 12.60
C PHE A 31 10.79 0.86 13.35
N GLY A 32 11.88 0.45 14.00
CA GLY A 32 12.84 1.36 14.62
C GLY A 32 12.38 2.04 15.92
N GLY A 33 11.38 1.48 16.62
CA GLY A 33 10.92 2.03 17.90
C GLY A 33 10.11 3.31 17.78
N LEU A 34 9.36 3.47 16.68
CA LEU A 34 8.47 4.61 16.49
C LEU A 34 7.41 4.70 17.60
N PRO A 35 7.02 5.91 18.01
CA PRO A 35 5.93 6.09 18.95
C PRO A 35 4.63 5.44 18.45
N PRO A 36 3.83 4.78 19.32
CA PRO A 36 2.61 4.08 18.92
C PRO A 36 1.65 4.95 18.11
N GLU A 37 1.47 6.22 18.49
CA GLU A 37 0.58 7.15 17.80
C GLU A 37 1.02 7.45 16.36
N ALA A 38 2.34 7.44 16.10
CA ALA A 38 2.88 7.63 14.77
C ALA A 38 2.66 6.37 13.91
N VAL A 39 2.79 5.18 14.50
CA VAL A 39 2.50 3.90 13.85
C VAL A 39 1.01 3.81 13.49
N GLU A 40 0.12 4.09 14.44
CA GLU A 40 -1.33 4.08 14.23
C GLU A 40 -1.75 5.07 13.14
N ARG A 41 -1.21 6.30 13.19
CA ARG A 41 -1.45 7.29 12.14
C ARG A 41 -0.98 6.79 10.77
N SER A 42 0.19 6.15 10.70
CA SER A 42 0.71 5.57 9.45
C SER A 42 -0.20 4.46 8.90
N MET A 43 -0.65 3.55 9.77
CA MET A 43 -1.58 2.48 9.42
C MET A 43 -2.91 3.03 8.90
N ARG A 44 -3.45 4.05 9.57
CA ARG A 44 -4.70 4.72 9.17
C ARG A 44 -4.57 5.38 7.79
N LEU A 45 -3.54 6.22 7.60
CA LEU A 45 -3.28 6.86 6.30
C LEU A 45 -3.05 5.83 5.20
N PHE A 46 -2.40 4.70 5.49
CA PHE A 46 -2.23 3.66 4.49
C PHE A 46 -3.58 3.04 4.07
N ALA A 47 -4.39 2.61 5.05
CA ALA A 47 -5.63 1.88 4.81
C ALA A 47 -6.76 2.77 4.27
N GLU A 48 -6.92 3.97 4.82
CA GLU A 48 -8.03 4.87 4.49
C GLU A 48 -7.72 5.76 3.29
N GLU A 49 -6.43 6.00 3.01
CA GLU A 49 -6.05 7.02 2.03
C GLU A 49 -5.20 6.49 0.88
N ALA A 50 -4.05 5.87 1.16
CA ALA A 50 -3.11 5.46 0.10
C ALA A 50 -3.64 4.27 -0.72
N LEU A 51 -4.17 3.25 -0.05
CA LEU A 51 -4.69 2.04 -0.69
C LEU A 51 -5.90 2.35 -1.60
N PRO A 52 -6.95 3.07 -1.16
CA PRO A 52 -8.06 3.44 -2.03
C PRO A 52 -7.64 4.24 -3.26
N ARG A 53 -6.70 5.19 -3.11
CA ARG A 53 -6.16 5.99 -4.23
C ARG A 53 -5.42 5.10 -5.24
N ALA A 54 -4.65 4.13 -4.79
CA ALA A 54 -3.95 3.19 -5.67
C ALA A 54 -4.92 2.31 -6.47
N LEU A 55 -5.99 1.82 -5.82
CA LEU A 55 -7.00 0.94 -6.41
C LEU A 55 -7.96 1.67 -7.35
N ALA A 56 -8.32 2.92 -7.06
CA ALA A 56 -9.27 3.70 -7.86
C ALA A 56 -8.80 3.89 -9.31
N ALA A 57 -7.49 3.95 -9.55
CA ALA A 57 -6.91 4.10 -10.87
C ALA A 57 -6.34 2.79 -11.45
N GLY A 58 -6.34 1.69 -10.68
CA GLY A 58 -5.53 0.48 -10.94
C GLY A 58 -6.23 -0.54 -11.84
N PRO A 59 -5.48 -1.37 -12.60
CA PRO A 59 -6.07 -2.48 -13.31
C PRO A 59 -6.72 -3.42 -12.28
N ARG A 60 -8.02 -3.72 -12.47
CA ARG A 60 -8.74 -4.69 -11.63
C ARG A 60 -7.96 -6.00 -11.65
N CYS A 61 -7.62 -6.52 -10.47
CA CYS A 61 -7.01 -7.84 -10.34
C CYS A 61 -7.86 -8.84 -11.13
N ARG A 62 -7.28 -9.50 -12.14
CA ARG A 62 -7.98 -10.58 -12.83
C ARG A 62 -8.22 -11.70 -11.81
N PRO A 63 -9.42 -12.31 -11.75
CA PRO A 63 -9.63 -13.44 -10.87
C PRO A 63 -8.53 -14.47 -11.15
N CYS A 64 -7.79 -14.84 -10.09
CA CYS A 64 -6.82 -15.92 -10.16
C CYS A 64 -7.60 -17.15 -10.65
N SER A 65 -7.35 -17.59 -11.89
CA SER A 65 -7.89 -18.85 -12.37
C SER A 65 -7.42 -19.92 -11.39
N ALA A 66 -8.36 -20.48 -10.62
CA ALA A 66 -8.10 -21.62 -9.76
C ALA A 66 -7.32 -22.66 -10.57
N ARG A 67 -6.07 -22.88 -10.19
CA ARG A 67 -5.23 -23.97 -10.69
C ARG A 67 -5.27 -25.08 -9.67
#